data_AF-A0AAN4YC22-F1
#
_entry.id   AF-A0AAN4YC22-F1
#
_cell.length_a   1.000
_cell.length_b   1.000
_cell.length_c   1.000
_cell.angle_alpha   90.00
_cell.angle_beta   90.00
_cell.angle_gamma   90.00
#
_symmetry.space_group_name_H-M   'P 1'
#
loop_
_entity.id
_entity.type
_entity.pdbx_description
1 polymer ?
#
loop_
_entity_poly.entity_id
_entity_poly.type
_entity_poly.pdbx_seq_one_letter_code
_entity_poly.pdbx_strand_id
1 'polypeptide(L)'
;MAKLAEVDCHIFCAPGASKDICTLSPSQNHDPTTPSHPTTMEASITATGLRRAGGPKLCDIPYNSRTTVIEQLPFQELQPILETWKVCGSMQSMECTPCYDDSAEPILTLQVMVDTPRDDSRENWLQAAQEMHDLLRRHGLGHVTVDIIDWRLKVGPNILICEPTDAIFSKWDMVRKRILESVDVSGFQMLGCYRMGYKDVEYKPTILITVDPKSERNWNLAKQDVNNILNEFDLSMVDVEIYKDRSIFCARRPSIQSEINSRYLVHTREGPRVATIGHSPFGLTCRHCIFDKHRQDALISESAQEVDCPTYGKVKECIDKLTETVSYLKRGEPYRTLEQLRVDGDLPDDRKALWRNLRDLIKSHEDGLTHLHSYYDLKTYRFGEVWAHSGDGTTRIMDWALLKPHPTRACPSNKVSFCSPLSIRK
;
A
#
# COMPACT_ATOMS: atom_id res chain seq x y z
N MET A 1 28.34 -44.74 6.85
CA MET A 1 27.53 -45.83 7.43
C MET A 1 26.66 -45.26 8.53
N ALA A 2 25.36 -45.11 8.26
CA ALA A 2 24.22 -45.20 9.19
C ALA A 2 22.97 -44.69 8.45
N LYS A 3 22.08 -45.64 8.10
CA LYS A 3 20.71 -45.43 7.58
C LYS A 3 19.79 -44.99 8.72
N LEU A 4 18.67 -44.35 8.37
CA LEU A 4 17.31 -44.45 8.93
C LEU A 4 16.46 -43.34 8.25
N ALA A 5 15.20 -43.51 7.82
CA ALA A 5 14.32 -44.66 7.63
C ALA A 5 13.16 -44.18 6.73
N GLU A 6 12.77 -44.99 5.74
CA GLU A 6 11.44 -44.95 5.13
C GLU A 6 10.41 -45.44 6.16
N VAL A 7 9.24 -44.79 6.19
CA VAL A 7 8.02 -45.37 6.74
C VAL A 7 6.95 -45.26 5.68
N ASP A 8 6.73 -46.39 4.99
CA ASP A 8 5.55 -46.68 4.21
C ASP A 8 4.34 -46.92 5.14
N CYS A 9 3.18 -46.41 4.75
CA CYS A 9 1.89 -46.93 5.19
C CYS A 9 0.94 -46.98 3.99
N HIS A 10 0.87 -48.16 3.38
CA HIS A 10 -0.22 -48.56 2.50
C HIS A 10 -1.36 -49.18 3.32
N ILE A 11 -2.60 -48.71 3.12
CA ILE A 11 -3.81 -49.55 3.22
C ILE A 11 -4.70 -49.26 2.00
N PHE A 12 -5.15 -50.34 1.37
CA PHE A 12 -5.88 -50.45 0.11
C PHE A 12 -7.42 -50.27 0.24
N CYS A 13 -7.97 -49.57 -0.75
CA CYS A 13 -9.23 -49.71 -1.52
C CYS A 13 -10.52 -50.32 -0.93
N ALA A 14 -11.66 -49.71 -1.28
CA ALA A 14 -12.65 -50.31 -2.20
C ALA A 14 -13.57 -49.24 -2.90
N PRO A 15 -14.15 -49.54 -4.10
CA PRO A 15 -14.78 -48.55 -4.99
C PRO A 15 -16.30 -48.77 -5.25
N GLY A 16 -16.94 -47.77 -5.85
CA GLY A 16 -18.28 -47.84 -6.48
C GLY A 16 -19.01 -46.49 -6.37
N ALA A 17 -19.78 -45.97 -7.33
CA ALA A 17 -20.23 -46.44 -8.63
C ALA A 17 -20.68 -45.22 -9.48
N SER A 18 -20.78 -45.44 -10.79
CA SER A 18 -21.20 -44.55 -11.88
C SER A 18 -22.68 -44.09 -11.85
N LYS A 19 -22.97 -42.92 -12.45
CA LYS A 19 -24.04 -42.62 -13.44
C LYS A 19 -24.14 -41.09 -13.66
N ASP A 20 -23.78 -40.56 -14.83
CA ASP A 20 -24.56 -40.38 -16.07
C ASP A 20 -25.31 -39.03 -16.16
N ILE A 21 -24.85 -38.22 -17.12
CA ILE A 21 -25.60 -37.51 -18.18
C ILE A 21 -26.76 -36.57 -17.76
N CYS A 22 -26.60 -35.28 -18.06
CA CYS A 22 -27.51 -34.57 -18.99
C CYS A 22 -26.94 -33.20 -19.41
N THR A 23 -26.54 -33.16 -20.67
CA THR A 23 -26.50 -32.00 -21.58
C THR A 23 -27.82 -31.25 -21.55
N LEU A 24 -27.78 -29.91 -21.65
CA LEU A 24 -28.74 -29.10 -22.41
C LEU A 24 -28.18 -27.67 -22.56
N SER A 25 -27.68 -27.37 -23.76
CA SER A 25 -27.70 -26.02 -24.31
C SER A 25 -29.06 -25.83 -25.01
N PRO A 26 -29.53 -24.58 -25.12
CA PRO A 26 -29.76 -24.09 -26.47
C PRO A 26 -29.18 -22.69 -26.70
N SER A 27 -28.79 -22.54 -27.96
CA SER A 27 -28.31 -21.34 -28.62
C SER A 27 -29.46 -20.44 -29.08
N GLN A 28 -29.06 -19.26 -29.57
CA GLN A 28 -29.78 -18.32 -30.44
C GLN A 28 -30.75 -17.35 -29.76
N ASN A 29 -30.40 -16.06 -29.68
CA ASN A 29 -30.56 -15.14 -30.82
C ASN A 29 -29.92 -13.77 -30.54
N HIS A 30 -29.28 -13.22 -31.57
CA HIS A 30 -28.91 -11.82 -31.69
C HIS A 30 -30.12 -11.01 -32.16
N ASP A 31 -30.35 -9.83 -31.56
CA ASP A 31 -30.82 -8.64 -32.26
C ASP A 31 -30.50 -7.38 -31.43
N PRO A 32 -30.41 -6.17 -32.03
CA PRO A 32 -29.43 -5.17 -31.66
C PRO A 32 -30.07 -3.94 -31.00
N THR A 33 -29.23 -3.23 -30.24
CA THR A 33 -29.34 -1.80 -29.93
C THR A 33 -30.57 -1.37 -29.14
N THR A 34 -30.41 -1.24 -27.83
CA THR A 34 -31.17 -0.29 -26.99
C THR A 34 -30.18 0.40 -26.05
N PRO A 35 -30.31 1.71 -25.77
CA PRO A 35 -29.24 2.52 -25.18
C PRO A 35 -28.87 2.05 -23.78
N SER A 36 -27.57 2.06 -23.51
CA SER A 36 -26.93 1.74 -22.24
C SER A 36 -27.65 2.35 -21.04
N HIS A 37 -28.01 1.48 -20.09
CA HIS A 37 -28.40 1.83 -18.73
C HIS A 37 -27.43 2.83 -18.07
N PRO A 38 -27.89 3.66 -17.12
CA PRO A 38 -27.00 4.53 -16.35
C PRO A 38 -25.93 3.67 -15.66
N THR A 39 -24.66 3.96 -15.93
CA THR A 39 -23.51 3.33 -15.26
C THR A 39 -23.63 3.55 -13.76
N THR A 40 -23.97 2.48 -13.04
CA THR A 40 -24.24 2.49 -11.60
C THR A 40 -23.01 2.97 -10.83
N MET A 41 -23.19 3.93 -9.92
CA MET A 41 -22.11 4.34 -9.02
C MET A 41 -21.71 3.19 -8.09
N GLU A 42 -20.40 3.01 -7.91
CA GLU A 42 -19.85 1.92 -7.11
C GLU A 42 -19.67 2.35 -5.65
N ALA A 43 -20.43 1.73 -4.75
CA ALA A 43 -20.08 1.66 -3.34
C ALA A 43 -19.21 0.41 -3.13
N SER A 44 -17.92 0.57 -2.85
CA SER A 44 -17.07 -0.59 -2.54
C SER A 44 -17.49 -1.20 -1.19
N ILE A 45 -17.79 -2.50 -1.15
CA ILE A 45 -18.26 -3.23 0.05
C ILE A 45 -17.13 -4.11 0.61
N THR A 46 -16.08 -3.45 1.13
CA THR A 46 -15.00 -4.10 1.90
C THR A 46 -14.77 -3.28 3.19
N ALA A 47 -13.88 -3.64 4.13
CA ALA A 47 -13.62 -2.75 5.28
C ALA A 47 -13.08 -1.37 4.85
N THR A 48 -12.49 -1.32 3.66
CA THR A 48 -12.18 -0.15 2.81
C THR A 48 -13.41 0.64 2.33
N GLY A 49 -14.57 0.00 2.27
CA GLY A 49 -15.84 0.59 1.87
C GLY A 49 -16.33 1.71 2.78
N LEU A 50 -15.98 1.68 4.07
CA LEU A 50 -16.40 2.68 5.07
C LEU A 50 -15.91 4.10 4.83
N ARG A 51 -15.03 4.27 3.84
CA ARG A 51 -14.14 5.41 3.75
C ARG A 51 -13.90 5.86 2.31
N ARG A 52 -14.75 5.45 1.38
CA ARG A 52 -14.70 5.83 -0.04
C ARG A 52 -16.07 5.78 -0.68
N ALA A 53 -16.40 6.75 -1.52
CA ALA A 53 -17.58 6.75 -2.38
C ALA A 53 -17.28 7.46 -3.70
N GLY A 54 -17.90 7.02 -4.80
CA GLY A 54 -17.72 7.69 -6.09
C GLY A 54 -18.14 6.87 -7.29
N GLY A 55 -17.66 7.29 -8.46
CA GLY A 55 -18.00 6.66 -9.73
C GLY A 55 -17.94 7.64 -10.91
N PRO A 56 -18.23 7.15 -12.13
CA PRO A 56 -18.80 5.84 -12.45
C PRO A 56 -17.79 4.68 -12.51
N LYS A 57 -16.48 4.94 -12.59
CA LYS A 57 -15.45 3.90 -12.61
C LYS A 57 -14.29 4.28 -11.69
N LEU A 58 -14.34 3.80 -10.45
CA LEU A 58 -13.28 4.08 -9.48
C LEU A 58 -12.01 3.30 -9.83
N CYS A 59 -10.85 3.91 -9.60
CA CYS A 59 -9.58 3.18 -9.66
C CYS A 59 -9.49 2.21 -8.48
N ASP A 60 -9.14 0.96 -8.75
CA ASP A 60 -8.97 -0.05 -7.70
C ASP A 60 -7.91 0.37 -6.68
N ILE A 61 -8.20 0.18 -5.39
CA ILE A 61 -7.24 0.43 -4.31
C ILE A 61 -6.37 -0.82 -4.10
N PRO A 62 -5.07 -0.61 -3.81
CA PRO A 62 -4.36 0.66 -3.81
C PRO A 62 -3.99 1.11 -5.22
N TYR A 63 -3.90 2.43 -5.41
CA TYR A 63 -3.53 3.05 -6.66
C TYR A 63 -2.40 4.06 -6.49
N ASN A 64 -1.58 4.18 -7.52
CA ASN A 64 -0.70 5.31 -7.73
C ASN A 64 -1.54 6.51 -8.16
N SER A 65 -1.22 7.68 -7.62
CA SER A 65 -1.89 8.93 -8.01
C SER A 65 -0.87 9.97 -8.44
N ARG A 66 -1.11 10.62 -9.57
CA ARG A 66 -0.35 11.78 -10.03
C ARG A 66 -1.27 12.99 -10.12
N THR A 67 -0.89 14.09 -9.46
CA THR A 67 -1.61 15.36 -9.63
C THR A 67 -1.53 15.77 -11.10
N THR A 68 -2.68 16.11 -11.67
CA THR A 68 -2.82 16.60 -13.03
C THR A 68 -3.62 17.90 -13.01
N VAL A 69 -3.57 18.69 -14.07
CA VAL A 69 -4.34 19.93 -14.19
C VAL A 69 -5.45 19.70 -15.20
N ILE A 70 -6.69 19.89 -14.78
CA ILE A 70 -7.85 19.90 -15.67
C ILE A 70 -8.35 21.35 -15.69
N GLU A 71 -7.92 22.13 -16.68
CA GLU A 71 -8.15 23.58 -16.77
C GLU A 71 -9.65 23.95 -16.77
N GLN A 72 -10.50 23.05 -17.24
CA GLN A 72 -11.94 23.25 -17.42
C GLN A 72 -12.77 22.90 -16.17
N LEU A 73 -12.14 22.54 -15.04
CA LEU A 73 -12.88 22.16 -13.84
C LEU A 73 -13.64 23.34 -13.24
N PRO A 74 -14.97 23.22 -13.07
CA PRO A 74 -15.80 24.29 -12.49
C PRO A 74 -15.73 24.27 -10.97
N PHE A 75 -14.54 24.51 -10.39
CA PHE A 75 -14.31 24.43 -8.93
C PHE A 75 -15.29 25.31 -8.12
N GLN A 76 -15.65 26.47 -8.65
CA GLN A 76 -16.60 27.39 -8.00
C GLN A 76 -18.03 26.82 -7.92
N GLU A 77 -18.42 25.94 -8.83
CA GLU A 77 -19.73 25.28 -8.83
C GLU A 77 -19.71 23.91 -8.12
N LEU A 78 -18.54 23.28 -8.04
CA LEU A 78 -18.34 22.02 -7.30
C LEU A 78 -18.33 22.25 -5.78
N GLN A 79 -17.74 23.37 -5.32
CA GLN A 79 -17.60 23.67 -3.89
C GLN A 79 -18.95 23.72 -3.14
N PRO A 80 -20.02 24.38 -3.65
CA PRO A 80 -21.33 24.38 -3.01
C PRO A 80 -21.98 23.00 -2.87
N ILE A 81 -21.64 22.04 -3.73
CA ILE A 81 -22.16 20.66 -3.63
C ILE A 81 -21.60 20.00 -2.37
N LEU A 82 -20.29 20.13 -2.14
CA LEU A 82 -19.66 19.62 -0.92
C LEU A 82 -20.28 20.25 0.33
N GLU A 83 -20.57 21.56 0.32
CA GLU A 83 -21.21 22.26 1.43
C GLU A 83 -22.64 21.77 1.68
N THR A 84 -23.43 21.59 0.61
CA THR A 84 -24.82 21.09 0.66
C THR A 84 -24.89 19.72 1.33
N TRP A 85 -23.97 18.83 0.94
CA TRP A 85 -23.87 17.48 1.48
C TRP A 85 -23.02 17.38 2.76
N LYS A 86 -22.53 18.51 3.26
CA LYS A 86 -21.66 18.62 4.45
C LYS A 86 -20.38 17.79 4.34
N VAL A 87 -19.85 17.59 3.14
CA VAL A 87 -18.59 16.89 2.92
C VAL A 87 -17.43 17.87 3.10
N CYS A 88 -16.65 17.70 4.18
CA CYS A 88 -15.50 18.56 4.45
C CYS A 88 -14.20 17.97 3.89
N GLY A 89 -13.73 18.48 2.76
CA GLY A 89 -12.51 17.98 2.15
C GLY A 89 -11.91 18.91 1.10
N SER A 90 -10.72 18.53 0.61
CA SER A 90 -10.01 19.24 -0.43
C SER A 90 -10.15 18.53 -1.78
N MET A 91 -10.48 19.31 -2.82
CA MET A 91 -10.59 18.81 -4.19
C MET A 91 -9.26 18.87 -4.92
N GLN A 92 -8.90 17.80 -5.64
CA GLN A 92 -7.72 17.74 -6.50
C GLN A 92 -8.01 16.90 -7.75
N SER A 93 -7.54 17.36 -8.90
CA SER A 93 -7.52 16.55 -10.13
C SER A 93 -6.32 15.62 -10.14
N MET A 94 -6.57 14.33 -10.38
CA MET A 94 -5.54 13.30 -10.39
C MET A 94 -5.72 12.30 -11.52
N GLU A 95 -4.62 11.70 -11.94
CA GLU A 95 -4.58 10.46 -12.70
C GLU A 95 -4.32 9.32 -11.72
N CYS A 96 -5.22 8.33 -11.68
CA CYS A 96 -5.11 7.18 -10.80
C CYS A 96 -4.86 5.89 -11.61
N THR A 97 -3.86 5.10 -11.22
CA THR A 97 -3.56 3.79 -11.83
C THR A 97 -3.39 2.74 -10.73
N PRO A 98 -4.03 1.56 -10.81
CA PRO A 98 -3.87 0.51 -9.80
C PRO A 98 -2.39 0.18 -9.56
N CYS A 99 -1.97 0.06 -8.29
CA CYS A 99 -0.57 -0.20 -7.92
C CYS A 99 -0.02 -1.54 -8.42
N TYR A 100 -0.90 -2.43 -8.87
CA TYR A 100 -0.59 -3.77 -9.32
C TYR A 100 -0.65 -3.95 -10.84
N ASP A 101 -1.15 -2.97 -11.57
CA ASP A 101 -1.27 -3.04 -13.02
C ASP A 101 -0.64 -1.79 -13.64
N ASP A 102 0.66 -1.86 -13.89
CA ASP A 102 1.40 -0.79 -14.55
C ASP A 102 0.99 -0.61 -16.02
N SER A 103 0.23 -1.56 -16.59
CA SER A 103 -0.32 -1.46 -17.94
C SER A 103 -1.72 -0.86 -18.00
N ALA A 104 -2.36 -0.64 -16.84
CA ALA A 104 -3.67 -0.02 -16.79
C ALA A 104 -3.61 1.45 -17.22
N GLU A 105 -4.55 1.84 -18.09
CA GLU A 105 -4.71 3.24 -18.47
C GLU A 105 -5.09 4.09 -17.23
N PRO A 106 -4.43 5.25 -17.02
CA PRO A 106 -4.75 6.12 -15.91
C PRO A 106 -6.20 6.63 -15.99
N ILE A 107 -6.90 6.56 -14.86
CA ILE A 107 -8.27 7.07 -14.71
C ILE A 107 -8.20 8.53 -14.25
N LEU A 108 -8.69 9.43 -15.10
CA LEU A 108 -8.87 10.84 -14.73
C LEU A 108 -9.94 10.95 -13.64
N THR A 109 -9.53 11.51 -12.50
CA THR A 109 -10.29 11.49 -11.27
C THR A 109 -10.29 12.87 -10.61
N LEU A 110 -11.47 13.41 -10.34
CA LEU A 110 -11.66 14.49 -9.37
C LEU A 110 -11.73 13.85 -7.98
N GLN A 111 -10.63 13.90 -7.25
CA GLN A 111 -10.56 13.36 -5.89
C GLN A 111 -10.98 14.43 -4.88
N VAL A 112 -11.82 14.03 -3.92
CA VAL A 112 -12.12 14.81 -2.71
C VAL A 112 -11.49 14.08 -1.53
N MET A 113 -10.40 14.63 -0.98
CA MET A 113 -9.79 14.08 0.23
C MET A 113 -10.48 14.67 1.46
N VAL A 114 -11.17 13.83 2.23
CA VAL A 114 -11.92 14.25 3.43
C VAL A 114 -10.96 14.41 4.61
N ASP A 115 -11.00 15.57 5.27
CA ASP A 115 -9.99 15.97 6.26
C ASP A 115 -10.21 15.35 7.65
N THR A 116 -11.42 14.85 7.97
CA THR A 116 -11.74 14.05 9.16
C THR A 116 -13.20 13.59 9.07
N PRO A 117 -13.58 12.43 9.64
CA PRO A 117 -14.99 12.11 9.80
C PRO A 117 -15.58 13.04 10.87
N ARG A 118 -16.12 14.17 10.45
CA ARG A 118 -17.22 14.80 11.20
C ARG A 118 -18.48 13.95 10.96
N ASP A 119 -19.65 14.35 11.46
CA ASP A 119 -20.95 13.66 11.31
C ASP A 119 -21.43 13.48 9.84
N ASP A 120 -20.52 13.26 8.90
CA ASP A 120 -20.75 13.11 7.48
C ASP A 120 -21.21 11.68 7.23
N SER A 121 -22.47 11.52 6.85
CA SER A 121 -23.00 10.21 6.49
C SER A 121 -22.39 9.76 5.14
N ARG A 122 -22.12 8.46 4.97
CA ARG A 122 -21.65 7.90 3.69
C ARG A 122 -22.65 8.10 2.55
N GLU A 123 -23.93 8.17 2.90
CA GLU A 123 -24.99 8.52 1.97
C GLU A 123 -24.75 9.91 1.39
N ASN A 124 -24.36 10.89 2.20
CA ASN A 124 -24.01 12.21 1.73
C ASN A 124 -22.80 12.18 0.77
N TRP A 125 -21.79 11.35 1.03
CA TRP A 125 -20.63 11.25 0.13
C TRP A 125 -21.05 10.68 -1.23
N LEU A 126 -21.91 9.67 -1.24
CA LEU A 126 -22.41 9.10 -2.50
C LEU A 126 -23.25 10.11 -3.27
N GLN A 127 -24.16 10.82 -2.60
CA GLN A 127 -24.99 11.85 -3.23
C GLN A 127 -24.16 13.03 -3.74
N ALA A 128 -23.19 13.50 -2.96
CA ALA A 128 -22.24 14.53 -3.40
C ALA A 128 -21.48 14.08 -4.65
N ALA A 129 -20.95 12.85 -4.66
CA ALA A 129 -20.22 12.33 -5.81
C ALA A 129 -21.11 12.25 -7.06
N GLN A 130 -22.39 11.86 -6.90
CA GLN A 130 -23.38 11.83 -7.97
C GLN A 130 -23.61 13.21 -8.57
N GLU A 131 -23.93 14.20 -7.73
CA GLU A 131 -24.19 15.57 -8.18
C GLU A 131 -22.97 16.24 -8.81
N MET A 132 -21.78 16.02 -8.22
CA MET A 132 -20.51 16.49 -8.79
C MET A 132 -20.26 15.87 -10.16
N HIS A 133 -20.45 14.55 -10.31
CA HIS A 133 -20.26 13.88 -11.59
C HIS A 133 -21.27 14.36 -12.65
N ASP A 134 -22.52 14.60 -12.28
CA ASP A 134 -23.53 15.16 -13.19
C ASP A 134 -23.21 16.61 -13.60
N LEU A 135 -22.65 17.42 -12.70
CA LEU A 135 -22.12 18.74 -13.02
C LEU A 135 -20.95 18.67 -14.00
N LEU A 136 -19.99 17.77 -13.76
CA LEU A 136 -18.86 17.52 -14.67
C LEU A 136 -19.36 17.08 -16.05
N ARG A 137 -20.35 16.18 -16.10
CA ARG A 137 -20.96 15.72 -17.36
C ARG A 137 -21.58 16.90 -18.14
N ARG A 138 -22.29 17.82 -17.47
CA ARG A 138 -22.85 19.03 -18.11
C ARG A 138 -21.78 19.96 -18.69
N HIS A 139 -20.58 19.94 -18.12
CA HIS A 139 -19.41 20.69 -18.60
C HIS A 139 -18.58 19.93 -19.67
N GLY A 140 -19.05 18.78 -20.16
CA GLY A 140 -18.31 17.96 -21.12
C GLY A 140 -17.19 17.11 -20.50
N LEU A 141 -17.09 17.07 -19.18
CA LEU A 141 -16.09 16.32 -18.41
C LEU A 141 -16.63 14.98 -17.90
N GLY A 142 -17.59 14.37 -18.59
CA GLY A 142 -18.21 13.09 -18.18
C GLY A 142 -17.26 11.87 -18.20
N HIS A 143 -16.03 12.04 -18.68
CA HIS A 143 -14.96 11.05 -18.61
C HIS A 143 -14.17 11.11 -17.29
N VAL A 144 -14.34 12.18 -16.51
CA VAL A 144 -13.70 12.36 -15.20
C VAL A 144 -14.55 11.70 -14.13
N THR A 145 -13.98 10.73 -13.41
CA THR A 145 -14.64 10.08 -12.28
C THR A 145 -14.52 10.92 -11.02
N VAL A 146 -15.51 10.87 -10.13
CA VAL A 146 -15.43 11.49 -8.79
C VAL A 146 -15.04 10.42 -7.77
N ASP A 147 -14.05 10.71 -6.93
CA ASP A 147 -13.57 9.81 -5.87
C ASP A 147 -13.48 10.57 -4.53
N ILE A 148 -14.50 10.43 -3.69
CA ILE A 148 -14.50 10.97 -2.34
C ILE A 148 -13.86 9.93 -1.42
N ILE A 149 -12.71 10.25 -0.84
CA ILE A 149 -11.89 9.30 -0.10
C ILE A 149 -11.38 9.88 1.21
N ASP A 150 -11.41 9.06 2.26
CA ASP A 150 -10.75 9.35 3.52
C ASP A 150 -9.22 9.28 3.34
N TRP A 151 -8.50 10.31 3.80
CA TRP A 151 -7.04 10.36 3.71
C TRP A 151 -6.35 9.11 4.30
N ARG A 152 -6.99 8.45 5.27
CA ARG A 152 -6.47 7.23 5.91
C ARG A 152 -6.42 6.05 4.95
N LEU A 153 -7.32 5.96 3.97
CA LEU A 153 -7.24 4.92 2.93
C LEU A 153 -6.05 5.12 2.01
N LYS A 154 -5.70 6.37 1.70
CA LYS A 154 -4.52 6.71 0.91
C LYS A 154 -3.22 6.33 1.62
N VAL A 155 -3.17 6.46 2.94
CA VAL A 155 -2.02 6.09 3.77
C VAL A 155 -1.95 4.59 4.03
N GLY A 156 -3.10 3.90 4.01
CA GLY A 156 -3.22 2.50 4.39
C GLY A 156 -3.30 2.29 5.91
N PRO A 157 -3.71 1.08 6.35
CA PRO A 157 -3.75 0.74 7.76
C PRO A 157 -2.33 0.63 8.33
N ASN A 158 -2.18 0.90 9.62
CA ASN A 158 -0.99 0.46 10.34
C ASN A 158 -1.11 -1.05 10.58
N ILE A 159 -0.01 -1.75 10.33
CA ILE A 159 0.08 -3.19 10.50
C ILE A 159 1.14 -3.44 11.57
N LEU A 160 0.70 -4.04 12.68
CA LEU A 160 1.54 -4.39 13.82
C LEU A 160 1.51 -5.91 14.03
N ILE A 161 2.52 -6.45 14.68
CA ILE A 161 2.53 -7.89 15.03
C ILE A 161 1.52 -8.13 16.15
N CYS A 162 0.82 -9.27 16.12
CA CYS A 162 0.00 -9.72 17.23
C CYS A 162 0.80 -9.86 18.53
N GLU A 163 0.18 -9.47 19.63
CA GLU A 163 0.73 -9.57 20.97
C GLU A 163 0.46 -10.96 21.55
N PRO A 164 1.31 -11.46 22.48
CA PRO A 164 1.06 -12.73 23.17
C PRO A 164 -0.27 -12.77 23.95
N THR A 165 -0.83 -11.61 24.27
CA THR A 165 -2.13 -11.43 24.92
C THR A 165 -3.32 -11.56 23.97
N ASP A 166 -3.10 -11.48 22.65
CA ASP A 166 -4.16 -11.67 21.66
C ASP A 166 -4.59 -13.14 21.64
N ALA A 167 -5.90 -13.41 21.70
CA ALA A 167 -6.43 -14.77 21.78
C ALA A 167 -6.00 -15.68 20.61
N ILE A 168 -5.74 -15.09 19.44
CA ILE A 168 -5.27 -15.81 18.26
C ILE A 168 -3.78 -16.19 18.34
N PHE A 169 -2.96 -15.51 19.15
CA PHE A 169 -1.51 -15.66 19.14
C PHE A 169 -1.07 -17.11 19.42
N SER A 170 -1.64 -17.74 20.44
CA SER A 170 -1.34 -19.14 20.80
C SER A 170 -2.02 -20.18 19.90
N LYS A 171 -3.03 -19.75 19.11
CA LYS A 171 -3.82 -20.61 18.21
C LYS A 171 -3.39 -20.47 16.74
N TRP A 172 -2.54 -19.49 16.43
CA TRP A 172 -2.27 -19.07 15.06
C TRP A 172 -1.80 -20.21 14.16
N ASP A 173 -0.88 -21.05 14.61
CA ASP A 173 -0.36 -22.16 13.79
C ASP A 173 -1.45 -23.16 13.43
N MET A 174 -2.37 -23.45 14.36
CA MET A 174 -3.51 -24.34 14.11
C MET A 174 -4.52 -23.71 13.15
N VAL A 175 -4.86 -22.44 13.35
CA VAL A 175 -5.76 -21.67 12.49
C VAL A 175 -5.20 -21.59 11.07
N ARG A 176 -3.93 -21.20 10.94
CA ARG A 176 -3.24 -21.13 9.66
C ARG A 176 -3.25 -22.47 8.95
N LYS A 177 -2.89 -23.56 9.63
CA LYS A 177 -2.91 -24.90 9.05
C LYS A 177 -4.31 -25.25 8.53
N ARG A 178 -5.35 -25.01 9.34
CA ARG A 178 -6.74 -25.27 8.94
C ARG A 178 -7.15 -24.47 7.71
N ILE A 179 -6.77 -23.19 7.62
CA ILE A 179 -7.01 -22.35 6.44
C ILE A 179 -6.36 -22.96 5.20
N LEU A 180 -5.07 -23.33 5.29
CA LEU A 180 -4.33 -23.91 4.17
C LEU A 180 -4.89 -25.26 3.70
N GLU A 181 -5.51 -26.03 4.59
CA GLU A 181 -6.10 -27.34 4.28
C GLU A 181 -7.53 -27.26 3.73
N SER A 182 -8.28 -26.22 4.08
CA SER A 182 -9.76 -26.21 3.92
C SER A 182 -10.28 -25.11 3.02
N VAL A 183 -9.51 -24.03 2.85
CA VAL A 183 -9.87 -22.93 1.97
C VAL A 183 -9.15 -23.15 0.65
N ASP A 184 -9.83 -22.95 -0.47
CA ASP A 184 -9.11 -22.87 -1.75
C ASP A 184 -8.16 -21.66 -1.68
N VAL A 185 -6.86 -21.92 -1.65
CA VAL A 185 -5.80 -20.90 -1.57
C VAL A 185 -5.28 -20.49 -2.95
N SER A 186 -5.94 -20.92 -4.03
CA SER A 186 -5.56 -20.53 -5.40
C SER A 186 -5.59 -19.02 -5.55
N GLY A 187 -4.44 -18.45 -5.91
CA GLY A 187 -4.23 -17.01 -6.02
C GLY A 187 -3.81 -16.32 -4.72
N PHE A 188 -3.68 -17.01 -3.58
CA PHE A 188 -3.09 -16.43 -2.37
C PHE A 188 -1.60 -16.17 -2.59
N GLN A 189 -1.14 -15.04 -2.08
CA GLN A 189 0.26 -14.60 -2.16
C GLN A 189 0.88 -14.47 -0.76
N MET A 190 0.05 -14.17 0.24
CA MET A 190 0.43 -14.14 1.65
C MET A 190 -0.77 -14.49 2.52
N LEU A 191 -0.49 -15.16 3.64
CA LEU A 191 -1.43 -15.40 4.71
C LEU A 191 -0.73 -15.11 6.05
N GLY A 192 -1.15 -14.06 6.75
CA GLY A 192 -0.57 -13.69 8.03
C GLY A 192 -1.62 -13.22 9.04
N CYS A 193 -1.19 -13.04 10.28
CA CYS A 193 -2.01 -12.50 11.36
C CYS A 193 -1.32 -11.28 11.97
N TYR A 194 -2.02 -10.15 11.97
CA TYR A 194 -1.49 -8.86 12.37
C TYR A 194 -2.53 -8.07 13.13
N ARG A 195 -2.12 -7.13 13.97
CA ARG A 195 -3.03 -6.10 14.47
C ARG A 195 -3.12 -5.00 13.43
N MET A 196 -4.31 -4.81 12.86
CA MET A 196 -4.55 -3.83 11.81
C MET A 196 -5.52 -2.75 12.31
N GLY A 197 -5.29 -1.52 11.87
CA GLY A 197 -6.11 -0.39 12.26
C GLY A 197 -5.60 0.91 11.67
N TYR A 198 -6.34 1.98 11.87
CA TYR A 198 -5.94 3.34 11.50
C TYR A 198 -5.68 4.14 12.78
N LYS A 199 -4.98 5.28 12.70
CA LYS A 199 -4.50 6.04 13.88
C LYS A 199 -5.56 6.32 14.97
N ASP A 200 -6.84 6.34 14.62
CA ASP A 200 -7.96 6.67 15.51
C ASP A 200 -8.83 5.45 15.88
N VAL A 201 -8.41 4.24 15.49
CA VAL A 201 -9.15 2.99 15.72
C VAL A 201 -8.26 2.01 16.46
N GLU A 202 -8.83 1.28 17.40
CA GLU A 202 -8.13 0.18 18.08
C GLU A 202 -7.57 -0.83 17.06
N TYR A 203 -6.29 -1.19 17.21
CA TYR A 203 -5.65 -2.20 16.39
C TYR A 203 -6.13 -3.58 16.80
N LYS A 204 -6.97 -4.19 15.97
CA LYS A 204 -7.54 -5.52 16.23
C LYS A 204 -6.74 -6.60 15.52
N PRO A 205 -6.56 -7.78 16.14
CA PRO A 205 -6.05 -8.95 15.44
C PRO A 205 -6.87 -9.21 14.19
N THR A 206 -6.20 -9.36 13.06
CA THR A 206 -6.77 -9.47 11.73
C THR A 206 -5.97 -10.52 10.96
N ILE A 207 -6.66 -11.50 10.38
CA ILE A 207 -6.09 -12.35 9.34
C ILE A 207 -5.99 -11.52 8.06
N LEU A 208 -4.76 -11.28 7.63
CA LEU A 208 -4.45 -10.54 6.41
C LEU A 208 -4.08 -11.53 5.31
N ILE A 209 -4.82 -11.48 4.21
CA ILE A 209 -4.55 -12.25 3.01
C ILE A 209 -4.25 -11.26 1.89
N THR A 210 -3.12 -11.46 1.21
CA THR A 210 -2.89 -10.79 -0.08
C THR A 210 -3.09 -11.78 -1.21
N VAL A 211 -3.70 -11.32 -2.29
CA VAL A 211 -4.10 -12.16 -3.41
C VAL A 211 -3.55 -11.64 -4.73
N ASP A 212 -3.53 -12.51 -5.72
CA ASP A 212 -3.18 -12.15 -7.08
C ASP A 212 -4.18 -11.13 -7.65
N PRO A 213 -3.74 -9.92 -7.97
CA PRO A 213 -4.62 -8.91 -8.54
C PRO A 213 -5.22 -9.35 -9.88
N LYS A 214 -4.54 -10.23 -10.63
CA LYS A 214 -5.03 -10.79 -11.89
C LYS A 214 -6.04 -11.92 -11.71
N SER A 215 -6.25 -12.37 -10.47
CA SER A 215 -7.25 -13.39 -10.18
C SER A 215 -8.63 -12.76 -10.08
N GLU A 216 -9.53 -13.21 -10.95
CA GLU A 216 -10.94 -12.78 -11.03
C GLU A 216 -11.85 -13.52 -10.05
N ARG A 217 -11.27 -14.33 -9.14
CA ARG A 217 -12.04 -15.12 -8.17
C ARG A 217 -12.83 -14.22 -7.21
N ASN A 218 -14.02 -14.70 -6.83
CA ASN A 218 -14.80 -14.10 -5.76
C ASN A 218 -14.16 -14.35 -4.37
N TRP A 219 -13.47 -13.34 -3.86
CA TRP A 219 -12.79 -13.39 -2.57
C TRP A 219 -13.73 -13.35 -1.35
N ASN A 220 -15.00 -12.99 -1.52
CA ASN A 220 -15.96 -12.99 -0.41
C ASN A 220 -16.21 -14.40 0.12
N LEU A 221 -16.20 -15.40 -0.76
CA LEU A 221 -16.33 -16.81 -0.36
C LEU A 221 -15.13 -17.23 0.48
N ALA A 222 -13.91 -16.93 0.04
CA ALA A 222 -12.70 -17.21 0.82
C ALA A 222 -12.69 -16.48 2.18
N LYS A 223 -13.13 -15.22 2.23
CA LYS A 223 -13.28 -14.46 3.49
C LYS A 223 -14.30 -15.13 4.42
N GLN A 224 -15.42 -15.61 3.88
CA GLN A 224 -16.43 -16.33 4.65
C GLN A 224 -15.90 -17.65 5.21
N ASP A 225 -15.18 -18.44 4.41
CA ASP A 225 -14.60 -19.71 4.84
C ASP A 225 -13.57 -19.51 5.97
N VAL A 226 -12.73 -18.47 5.86
CA VAL A 226 -11.77 -18.11 6.93
C VAL A 226 -12.50 -17.67 8.19
N ASN A 227 -13.58 -16.88 8.08
CA ASN A 227 -14.42 -16.52 9.23
C ASN A 227 -15.06 -17.74 9.90
N ASN A 228 -15.53 -18.72 9.11
CA ASN A 228 -16.08 -19.97 9.65
C ASN A 228 -15.02 -20.72 10.46
N ILE A 229 -13.78 -20.81 9.95
CA ILE A 229 -12.65 -21.38 10.69
C ILE A 229 -12.38 -20.59 11.98
N LEU A 230 -12.35 -19.27 11.94
CA LEU A 230 -12.16 -18.46 13.16
C LEU A 230 -13.23 -18.74 14.22
N ASN A 231 -14.48 -18.93 13.81
CA ASN A 231 -15.57 -19.31 14.71
C ASN A 231 -15.37 -20.71 15.33
N GLU A 232 -14.87 -21.69 14.56
CA GLU A 232 -14.52 -23.03 15.09
C GLU A 232 -13.48 -22.97 16.23
N PHE A 233 -12.63 -21.93 16.23
CA PHE A 233 -11.59 -21.72 17.23
C PHE A 233 -11.98 -20.73 18.35
N ASP A 234 -13.24 -20.29 18.43
CA ASP A 234 -13.73 -19.25 19.34
C ASP A 234 -12.99 -17.91 19.18
N LEU A 235 -12.67 -17.53 17.94
CA LEU A 235 -11.92 -16.33 17.57
C LEU A 235 -12.77 -15.33 16.77
N SER A 236 -14.07 -15.23 17.08
CA SER A 236 -15.02 -14.33 16.38
C SER A 236 -14.69 -12.83 16.46
N MET A 237 -13.76 -12.45 17.33
CA MET A 237 -13.28 -11.07 17.50
C MET A 237 -12.10 -10.73 16.58
N VAL A 238 -11.56 -11.71 15.85
CA VAL A 238 -10.48 -11.53 14.89
C VAL A 238 -11.08 -11.17 13.54
N ASP A 239 -10.62 -10.06 12.95
CA ASP A 239 -11.10 -9.63 11.64
C ASP A 239 -10.42 -10.42 10.50
N VAL A 240 -11.00 -10.39 9.30
CA VAL A 240 -10.40 -10.98 8.09
C VAL A 240 -10.38 -9.94 6.98
N GLU A 241 -9.21 -9.62 6.45
CA GLU A 241 -9.07 -8.67 5.36
C GLU A 241 -8.29 -9.26 4.19
N ILE A 242 -8.82 -9.07 2.98
CA ILE A 242 -8.24 -9.57 1.74
C ILE A 242 -7.89 -8.39 0.84
N TYR A 243 -6.63 -8.29 0.44
CA TYR A 243 -6.14 -7.21 -0.41
C TYR A 243 -5.58 -7.78 -1.73
N LYS A 244 -5.94 -7.14 -2.85
CA LYS A 244 -5.31 -7.39 -4.16
C LYS A 244 -3.90 -6.77 -4.27
N ASP A 245 -3.30 -6.43 -3.13
CA ASP A 245 -2.04 -5.70 -3.07
C ASP A 245 -0.98 -6.47 -2.29
N ARG A 246 0.14 -6.72 -2.97
CA ARG A 246 1.35 -7.24 -2.34
C ARG A 246 2.02 -6.20 -1.45
N SER A 247 1.86 -4.92 -1.78
CA SER A 247 2.56 -3.79 -1.19
C SER A 247 1.86 -3.14 0.00
N ILE A 248 0.88 -3.81 0.62
CA ILE A 248 0.16 -3.26 1.78
C ILE A 248 1.11 -2.95 2.95
N PHE A 249 2.22 -3.69 3.07
CA PHE A 249 3.30 -3.42 4.03
C PHE A 249 4.19 -2.24 3.62
N CYS A 250 4.21 -1.91 2.33
CA CYS A 250 4.99 -0.83 1.74
C CYS A 250 4.14 0.43 1.48
N ALA A 251 2.82 0.38 1.69
CA ALA A 251 1.88 1.49 1.47
C ALA A 251 2.18 2.72 2.33
N ARG A 252 2.99 2.57 3.39
CA ARG A 252 3.69 3.68 4.04
C ARG A 252 4.86 4.22 3.21
N ARG A 253 4.65 4.49 1.93
CA ARG A 253 5.43 5.52 1.25
C ARG A 253 4.62 6.80 1.35
N PRO A 254 4.87 7.67 2.35
CA PRO A 254 4.61 9.08 2.12
C PRO A 254 5.25 9.45 0.78
N SER A 255 4.60 10.32 0.01
CA SER A 255 5.32 10.97 -1.09
C SER A 255 6.65 11.49 -0.51
N ILE A 256 7.76 11.27 -1.21
CA ILE A 256 9.09 11.73 -0.78
C ILE A 256 8.99 13.20 -0.30
N GLN A 257 8.16 14.00 -0.98
CA GLN A 257 7.84 15.37 -0.64
C GLN A 257 7.17 15.57 0.74
N SER A 258 6.20 14.74 1.13
CA SER A 258 5.53 14.84 2.44
C SER A 258 6.41 14.44 3.63
N GLU A 259 7.39 13.55 3.42
CA GLU A 259 8.36 13.18 4.45
C GLU A 259 9.44 14.24 4.65
N ILE A 260 9.94 14.83 3.56
CA ILE A 260 10.88 15.96 3.61
C ILE A 260 10.25 17.16 4.33
N ASN A 261 8.95 17.38 4.14
CA ASN A 261 8.23 18.47 4.81
C ASN A 261 7.91 18.17 6.29
N SER A 262 7.95 16.91 6.73
CA SER A 262 7.72 16.57 8.13
C SER A 262 9.01 16.83 8.95
N ARG A 263 9.07 17.99 9.60
CA ARG A 263 10.22 18.45 10.43
C ARG A 263 10.56 17.57 11.64
N TYR A 264 9.96 16.39 11.79
CA TYR A 264 10.13 15.52 12.94
C TYR A 264 10.80 14.22 12.54
N LEU A 265 12.06 14.10 12.96
CA LEU A 265 12.80 12.86 13.01
C LEU A 265 12.13 11.97 14.07
N VAL A 266 11.10 11.21 13.68
CA VAL A 266 10.41 10.29 14.60
C VAL A 266 11.41 9.26 15.08
N HIS A 267 11.90 9.44 16.31
CA HIS A 267 12.71 8.45 17.01
C HIS A 267 11.80 7.27 17.36
N THR A 268 11.77 6.24 16.52
CA THR A 268 11.11 4.98 16.83
C THR A 268 12.04 4.19 17.76
N ARG A 269 11.61 4.02 19.01
CA ARG A 269 12.43 3.47 20.10
C ARG A 269 12.72 1.96 20.00
N GLU A 270 12.21 1.28 18.97
CA GLU A 270 12.46 -0.14 18.75
C GLU A 270 12.72 -0.39 17.26
N GLY A 271 13.94 -0.85 16.96
CA GLY A 271 14.34 -1.29 15.62
C GLY A 271 13.72 -2.65 15.25
N PRO A 272 14.03 -3.19 14.06
CA PRO A 272 13.59 -4.53 13.67
C PRO A 272 13.94 -5.55 14.75
N ARG A 273 13.04 -6.51 15.01
CA ARG A 273 13.28 -7.57 16.00
C ARG A 273 14.55 -8.32 15.60
N VAL A 274 15.54 -8.28 16.50
CA VAL A 274 16.81 -8.96 16.33
C VAL A 274 16.64 -10.39 16.80
N ALA A 275 16.85 -11.35 15.91
CA ALA A 275 17.00 -12.76 16.27
C ALA A 275 18.50 -13.06 16.40
N THR A 276 18.89 -13.83 17.40
CA THR A 276 20.27 -14.32 17.51
C THR A 276 20.28 -15.81 17.20
N ILE A 277 21.02 -16.21 16.17
CA ILE A 277 21.32 -17.63 15.89
C ILE A 277 22.79 -17.83 16.25
N GLY A 278 23.04 -18.57 17.34
CA GLY A 278 24.35 -18.60 18.00
C GLY A 278 24.74 -17.20 18.51
N HIS A 279 25.93 -16.72 18.14
CA HIS A 279 26.42 -15.39 18.51
C HIS A 279 26.18 -14.31 17.44
N SER A 280 25.49 -14.65 16.35
CA SER A 280 25.28 -13.73 15.23
C SER A 280 23.89 -13.09 15.30
N PRO A 281 23.78 -11.75 15.21
CA PRO A 281 22.50 -11.06 15.12
C PRO A 281 21.94 -11.12 13.70
N PHE A 282 20.62 -11.27 13.61
CA PHE A 282 19.85 -11.29 12.38
C PHE A 282 18.66 -10.33 12.50
N GLY A 283 18.30 -9.65 11.42
CA GLY A 283 17.04 -8.92 11.31
C GLY A 283 15.94 -9.82 10.77
N LEU A 284 14.76 -9.81 11.37
CA LEU A 284 13.58 -10.45 10.80
C LEU A 284 12.76 -9.42 10.02
N THR A 285 12.39 -9.73 8.78
CA THR A 285 11.48 -8.90 7.97
C THR A 285 10.55 -9.76 7.13
N CYS A 286 9.62 -9.12 6.42
CA CYS A 286 8.77 -9.77 5.45
C CYS A 286 9.56 -10.13 4.18
N ARG A 287 9.35 -11.32 3.61
CA ARG A 287 10.01 -11.73 2.36
C ARG A 287 9.72 -10.74 1.21
N HIS A 288 8.48 -10.25 1.14
CA HIS A 288 8.07 -9.26 0.13
C HIS A 288 8.88 -7.94 0.21
N CYS A 289 9.38 -7.59 1.40
CA CYS A 289 10.16 -6.38 1.64
C CYS A 289 11.57 -6.46 1.02
N ILE A 290 12.02 -7.67 0.69
CA ILE A 290 13.36 -7.96 0.17
C ILE A 290 13.32 -8.27 -1.33
N PHE A 291 12.38 -9.12 -1.74
CA PHE A 291 12.28 -9.61 -3.10
C PHE A 291 11.26 -8.75 -3.87
N ASP A 292 11.74 -7.61 -4.39
CA ASP A 292 10.94 -6.68 -5.20
C ASP A 292 10.41 -7.33 -6.51
N LYS A 293 9.38 -6.71 -7.10
CA LYS A 293 8.51 -7.20 -8.19
C LYS A 293 9.21 -7.73 -9.45
N HIS A 294 10.45 -7.34 -9.74
CA HIS A 294 11.10 -7.63 -11.04
C HIS A 294 11.94 -8.91 -11.09
N ARG A 295 12.10 -9.64 -9.99
CA ARG A 295 13.05 -10.77 -9.92
C ARG A 295 12.44 -12.16 -9.78
N GLN A 296 11.11 -12.29 -9.83
CA GLN A 296 10.44 -13.59 -9.58
C GLN A 296 10.60 -14.63 -10.70
N ASP A 297 10.94 -14.24 -11.93
CA ASP A 297 11.02 -15.19 -13.06
C ASP A 297 12.36 -15.92 -13.17
N ALA A 298 13.37 -15.51 -12.39
CA ALA A 298 14.62 -16.26 -12.32
C ALA A 298 14.53 -17.27 -11.18
N LEU A 299 14.53 -18.57 -11.52
CA LEU A 299 14.77 -19.67 -10.59
C LEU A 299 15.90 -19.27 -9.63
N ILE A 300 15.54 -19.02 -8.37
CA ILE A 300 16.45 -18.48 -7.38
C ILE A 300 17.48 -19.56 -7.05
N SER A 301 18.70 -19.41 -7.55
CA SER A 301 19.86 -20.19 -7.15
C SER A 301 20.10 -20.01 -5.65
N GLU A 302 20.35 -21.11 -4.92
CA GLU A 302 20.52 -21.23 -3.46
C GLU A 302 21.64 -20.38 -2.82
N SER A 303 22.28 -19.47 -3.56
CA SER A 303 23.29 -18.56 -3.02
C SER A 303 22.64 -17.40 -2.26
N ALA A 304 23.16 -17.10 -1.06
CA ALA A 304 22.77 -15.95 -0.26
C ALA A 304 22.70 -14.67 -1.11
N GLN A 305 21.51 -14.08 -1.21
CA GLN A 305 21.29 -12.88 -2.02
C GLN A 305 21.55 -11.63 -1.19
N GLU A 306 22.44 -10.76 -1.68
CA GLU A 306 22.66 -9.44 -1.08
C GLU A 306 21.40 -8.59 -1.28
N VAL A 307 20.93 -8.00 -0.18
CA VAL A 307 19.73 -7.17 -0.11
C VAL A 307 20.14 -5.74 0.18
N ASP A 308 19.72 -4.85 -0.70
CA ASP A 308 19.79 -3.42 -0.49
C ASP A 308 18.47 -2.91 0.10
N CYS A 309 18.55 -2.03 1.10
CA CYS A 309 17.35 -1.38 1.62
C CYS A 309 17.66 0.02 2.18
N PRO A 310 17.23 1.10 1.48
CA PRO A 310 16.55 1.12 0.18
C PRO A 310 17.43 0.52 -0.94
N THR A 311 16.82 0.09 -2.04
CA THR A 311 17.62 -0.35 -3.20
C THR A 311 18.51 0.79 -3.70
N TYR A 312 19.68 0.44 -4.24
CA TYR A 312 20.58 1.40 -4.88
C TYR A 312 19.85 2.33 -5.86
N GLY A 313 18.99 1.76 -6.72
CA GLY A 313 18.18 2.52 -7.68
C GLY A 313 17.23 3.51 -7.00
N LYS A 314 16.63 3.15 -5.86
CA LYS A 314 15.74 4.03 -5.10
C LYS A 314 16.48 5.18 -4.42
N VAL A 315 17.67 4.94 -3.87
CA VAL A 315 18.50 6.01 -3.30
C VAL A 315 18.85 7.02 -4.41
N LYS A 316 19.27 6.52 -5.58
CA LYS A 316 19.60 7.37 -6.73
C LYS A 316 18.38 8.17 -7.23
N GLU A 317 17.22 7.52 -7.38
CA GLU A 317 15.97 8.19 -7.75
C GLU A 317 15.60 9.32 -6.76
N CYS A 318 15.82 9.11 -5.46
CA CYS A 318 15.58 10.15 -4.45
C CYS A 318 16.56 11.32 -4.57
N ILE A 319 17.85 11.04 -4.83
CA ILE A 319 18.86 12.07 -5.10
C ILE A 319 18.46 12.89 -6.33
N ASP A 320 18.09 12.23 -7.43
CA ASP A 320 17.69 12.88 -8.68
C ASP A 320 16.48 13.80 -8.45
N LYS A 321 15.44 13.29 -7.78
CA LYS A 321 14.22 14.06 -7.44
C LYS A 321 14.51 15.26 -6.54
N LEU A 322 15.29 15.07 -5.48
CA LEU A 322 15.65 16.17 -4.58
C LEU A 322 16.49 17.24 -5.30
N THR A 323 17.40 16.82 -6.18
CA THR A 323 18.21 17.72 -7.00
C THR A 323 17.33 18.55 -7.94
N GLU A 324 16.36 17.92 -8.59
CA GLU A 324 15.37 18.60 -9.42
C GLU A 324 14.54 19.60 -8.61
N THR A 325 14.03 19.20 -7.43
CA THR A 325 13.27 20.09 -6.54
C THR A 325 14.07 21.30 -6.10
N VAL A 326 15.33 21.14 -5.68
CA VAL A 326 16.21 22.26 -5.32
C VAL A 326 16.43 23.18 -6.52
N SER A 327 16.67 22.61 -7.71
CA SER A 327 16.85 23.39 -8.95
C SER A 327 15.59 24.17 -9.33
N TYR A 328 14.41 23.54 -9.21
CA TYR A 328 13.12 24.18 -9.44
C TYR A 328 12.89 25.34 -8.47
N LEU A 329 13.05 25.12 -7.17
CA LEU A 329 12.87 26.15 -6.14
C LEU A 329 13.82 27.34 -6.33
N LYS A 330 15.08 27.09 -6.72
CA LYS A 330 16.08 28.15 -6.95
C LYS A 330 15.81 28.97 -8.23
N ARG A 331 15.26 28.35 -9.27
CA ARG A 331 14.96 29.02 -10.55
C ARG A 331 13.59 29.69 -10.57
N GLY A 332 12.66 29.22 -9.75
CA GLY A 332 11.29 29.71 -9.68
C GLY A 332 11.10 31.01 -8.92
N GLU A 333 9.94 31.61 -9.13
CA GLU A 333 9.43 32.70 -8.30
C GLU A 333 8.74 32.13 -7.04
N PRO A 334 8.77 32.85 -5.91
CA PRO A 334 9.34 34.19 -5.74
C PRO A 334 10.83 34.18 -5.36
N TYR A 335 11.48 33.01 -5.25
CA TYR A 335 12.84 32.91 -4.74
C TYR A 335 13.84 33.71 -5.58
N ARG A 336 13.78 33.60 -6.92
CA ARG A 336 14.67 34.33 -7.84
C ARG A 336 14.55 35.84 -7.68
N THR A 337 13.33 36.41 -7.69
CA THR A 337 13.12 37.85 -7.48
C THR A 337 13.59 38.30 -6.10
N LEU A 338 13.28 37.54 -5.05
CA LEU A 338 13.71 37.89 -3.69
C LEU A 338 15.24 37.88 -3.54
N GLU A 339 15.93 36.93 -4.20
CA GLU A 339 17.39 36.87 -4.18
C GLU A 339 18.02 38.03 -4.97
N GLN A 340 17.44 38.46 -6.09
CA GLN A 340 17.88 39.66 -6.83
C GLN A 340 17.71 40.93 -6.00
N LEU A 341 16.51 41.15 -5.45
CA LEU A 341 16.22 42.31 -4.62
C LEU A 341 17.12 42.42 -3.38
N ARG A 342 17.52 41.28 -2.80
CA ARG A 342 18.48 41.23 -1.69
C ARG A 342 19.89 41.69 -2.08
N VAL A 343 20.30 41.43 -3.32
CA VAL A 343 21.60 41.91 -3.83
C VAL A 343 21.56 43.42 -4.02
N ASP A 344 20.42 43.97 -4.43
CA ASP A 344 20.24 45.38 -4.73
C ASP A 344 19.92 46.26 -3.50
N GLY A 345 19.54 45.66 -2.35
CA GLY A 345 19.24 46.40 -1.13
C GLY A 345 18.59 45.57 -0.03
N ASP A 346 18.13 46.24 1.03
CA ASP A 346 17.45 45.58 2.15
C ASP A 346 15.99 45.29 1.80
N LEU A 347 15.55 44.05 2.05
CA LEU A 347 14.18 43.62 1.74
C LEU A 347 13.18 44.22 2.75
N PRO A 348 11.95 44.58 2.31
CA PRO A 348 10.84 44.83 3.22
C PRO A 348 10.60 43.65 4.19
N ASP A 349 10.12 43.91 5.40
CA ASP A 349 10.03 42.89 6.47
C ASP A 349 9.15 41.68 6.11
N ASP A 350 8.05 41.90 5.38
CA ASP A 350 7.18 40.85 4.85
C ASP A 350 7.92 39.95 3.83
N ARG A 351 8.73 40.56 2.97
CA ARG A 351 9.56 39.86 1.98
C ARG A 351 10.76 39.16 2.61
N LYS A 352 11.34 39.72 3.68
CA LYS A 352 12.39 39.07 4.47
C LYS A 352 11.91 37.75 5.08
N ALA A 353 10.69 37.74 5.64
CA ALA A 353 10.11 36.53 6.22
C ALA A 353 9.87 35.45 5.16
N LEU A 354 9.26 35.82 4.02
CA LEU A 354 9.02 34.90 2.91
C LEU A 354 10.33 34.31 2.35
N TRP A 355 11.33 35.16 2.13
CA TRP A 355 12.64 34.73 1.65
C TRP A 355 13.33 33.79 2.64
N ARG A 356 13.28 34.08 3.94
CA ARG A 356 13.86 33.23 4.99
C ARG A 356 13.20 31.84 4.97
N ASN A 357 11.88 31.77 4.89
CA ASN A 357 11.15 30.51 4.82
C ASN A 357 11.54 29.68 3.59
N LEU A 358 11.66 30.31 2.41
CA LEU A 358 12.08 29.63 1.18
C LEU A 358 13.54 29.16 1.26
N ARG A 359 14.43 29.98 1.81
CA ARG A 359 15.83 29.63 1.99
C ARG A 359 16.00 28.48 2.98
N ASP A 360 15.28 28.49 4.09
CA ASP A 360 15.29 27.39 5.07
C ASP A 360 14.76 26.09 4.43
N LEU A 361 13.72 26.17 3.59
CA LEU A 361 13.22 25.02 2.84
C LEU A 361 14.26 24.46 1.87
N ILE A 362 14.89 25.32 1.05
CA ILE A 362 15.93 24.91 0.10
C ILE A 362 17.12 24.29 0.84
N LYS A 363 17.60 24.94 1.91
CA LYS A 363 18.69 24.43 2.73
C LYS A 363 18.38 23.06 3.31
N SER A 364 17.15 22.86 3.81
CA SER A 364 16.71 21.55 4.31
C SER A 364 16.79 20.46 3.22
N HIS A 365 16.50 20.78 1.96
CA HIS A 365 16.62 19.82 0.86
C HIS A 365 18.09 19.56 0.49
N GLU A 366 18.95 20.58 0.51
CA GLU A 366 20.40 20.47 0.27
C GLU A 366 21.12 19.64 1.35
N ASP A 367 20.75 19.84 2.61
CA ASP A 367 21.24 19.04 3.74
C ASP A 367 20.82 17.57 3.56
N GLY A 368 19.58 17.32 3.11
CA GLY A 368 19.08 16.00 2.74
C GLY A 368 19.85 15.35 1.59
N LEU A 369 20.18 16.11 0.54
CA LEU A 369 21.03 15.65 -0.57
C LEU A 369 22.41 15.27 -0.10
N THR A 370 23.05 16.11 0.72
CA THR A 370 24.38 15.85 1.28
C THR A 370 24.38 14.54 2.09
N HIS A 371 23.36 14.34 2.92
CA HIS A 371 23.18 13.10 3.67
C HIS A 371 22.98 11.89 2.75
N LEU A 372 22.14 11.98 1.71
CA LEU A 372 21.91 10.88 0.76
C LEU A 372 23.15 10.55 -0.08
N HIS A 373 23.91 11.55 -0.52
CA HIS A 373 25.18 11.33 -1.21
C HIS A 373 26.19 10.63 -0.31
N SER A 374 26.33 11.07 0.94
CA SER A 374 27.19 10.38 1.92
C SER A 374 26.73 8.93 2.14
N TYR A 375 25.42 8.71 2.31
CA TYR A 375 24.82 7.39 2.45
C TYR A 375 25.10 6.47 1.25
N TYR A 376 25.04 7.05 0.04
CA TYR A 376 25.29 6.40 -1.24
C TYR A 376 26.77 6.06 -1.41
N ASP A 377 27.69 7.00 -1.18
CA ASP A 377 29.13 6.83 -1.35
C ASP A 377 29.72 5.82 -0.35
N LEU A 378 29.24 5.85 0.91
CA LEU A 378 29.65 4.91 1.95
C LEU A 378 29.08 3.49 1.75
N LYS A 379 28.28 3.27 0.70
CA LYS A 379 27.56 2.00 0.43
C LYS A 379 26.72 1.50 1.61
N THR A 380 26.29 2.42 2.47
CA THR A 380 25.49 2.10 3.65
C THR A 380 24.05 1.68 3.30
N TYR A 381 23.66 1.77 2.02
CA TYR A 381 22.41 1.22 1.48
C TYR A 381 22.37 -0.32 1.47
N ARG A 382 23.53 -0.98 1.53
CA ARG A 382 23.61 -2.44 1.71
C ARG A 382 23.04 -2.81 3.07
N PHE A 383 21.95 -3.57 3.07
CA PHE A 383 21.28 -3.96 4.30
C PHE A 383 21.91 -5.23 4.87
N GLY A 384 22.19 -6.22 4.01
CA GLY A 384 22.73 -7.50 4.42
C GLY A 384 22.45 -8.60 3.40
N GLU A 385 22.51 -9.85 3.83
CA GLU A 385 22.22 -11.02 3.00
C GLU A 385 20.96 -11.72 3.51
N VAL A 386 20.12 -12.23 2.59
CA VAL A 386 19.04 -13.16 2.99
C VAL A 386 19.68 -14.46 3.42
N TRP A 387 19.52 -14.77 4.70
CA TRP A 387 20.04 -16.00 5.29
C TRP A 387 19.02 -17.14 5.22
N ALA A 388 17.75 -16.85 5.44
CA ALA A 388 16.65 -17.81 5.30
C ALA A 388 15.35 -17.07 4.99
N HIS A 389 14.35 -17.76 4.43
CA HIS A 389 13.01 -17.21 4.25
C HIS A 389 11.95 -18.31 4.21
N SER A 390 10.69 -18.00 4.55
CA SER A 390 9.60 -18.93 4.29
C SER A 390 9.29 -18.98 2.80
N GLY A 391 9.55 -20.15 2.22
CA GLY A 391 9.36 -20.48 0.83
C GLY A 391 9.95 -21.84 0.61
N ASP A 392 9.14 -22.88 0.74
CA ASP A 392 9.54 -24.28 0.58
C ASP A 392 9.72 -24.70 -0.91
N GLY A 393 9.71 -23.71 -1.82
CA GLY A 393 9.78 -23.93 -3.27
C GLY A 393 8.46 -24.39 -3.92
N THR A 394 7.47 -24.81 -3.12
CA THR A 394 6.21 -25.38 -3.60
C THR A 394 4.99 -24.48 -3.32
N THR A 395 4.99 -23.78 -2.19
CA THR A 395 3.94 -22.85 -1.80
C THR A 395 4.35 -21.42 -2.14
N ARG A 396 3.47 -20.72 -2.89
CA ARG A 396 3.65 -19.29 -3.23
C ARG A 396 3.29 -18.34 -2.07
N ILE A 397 2.89 -18.90 -0.92
CA ILE A 397 2.44 -18.15 0.25
C ILE A 397 3.67 -17.80 1.10
N MET A 398 4.00 -16.50 1.15
CA MET A 398 5.25 -15.98 1.74
C MET A 398 4.97 -15.31 3.09
N ASP A 399 5.82 -15.51 4.11
CA ASP A 399 5.58 -14.89 5.44
C ASP A 399 6.77 -14.11 6.00
N TRP A 400 8.00 -14.62 5.88
CA TRP A 400 9.16 -14.02 6.56
C TRP A 400 10.47 -14.26 5.81
N ALA A 401 11.45 -13.41 6.10
CA ALA A 401 12.83 -13.55 5.69
C ALA A 401 13.76 -13.06 6.80
N LEU A 402 14.82 -13.83 7.02
CA LEU A 402 15.87 -13.56 7.96
C LEU A 402 17.05 -12.94 7.22
N LEU A 403 17.44 -11.76 7.66
CA LEU A 403 18.52 -10.97 7.08
C LEU A 403 19.73 -10.99 8.00
N LYS A 404 20.89 -11.37 7.48
CA LYS A 404 22.17 -11.18 8.15
C LYS A 404 22.65 -9.76 7.83
N PRO A 405 22.68 -8.82 8.79
CA PRO A 405 23.05 -7.44 8.50
C PRO A 405 24.47 -7.34 7.94
N HIS A 406 24.69 -6.42 7.01
CA HIS A 406 26.02 -6.12 6.50
C HIS A 406 26.93 -5.68 7.66
N PRO A 407 28.23 -6.06 7.72
CA PRO A 407 29.11 -5.75 8.85
C PRO A 407 29.24 -4.26 9.19
N THR A 408 28.99 -3.39 8.22
CA THR A 408 29.01 -1.93 8.43
C THR A 408 27.74 -1.39 9.09
N ARG A 409 26.74 -2.23 9.35
CA ARG A 409 25.51 -1.87 10.07
C ARG A 409 25.58 -2.34 11.51
N ALA A 410 25.66 -1.40 12.44
CA ALA A 410 25.61 -1.69 13.87
C ALA A 410 24.17 -2.04 14.29
N CYS A 411 23.94 -3.29 14.69
CA CYS A 411 22.72 -3.72 15.38
C CYS A 411 22.83 -3.34 16.88
N PRO A 412 21.79 -2.79 17.56
CA PRO A 412 20.40 -2.56 17.15
C PRO A 412 20.14 -1.18 16.51
N SER A 413 21.18 -0.36 16.35
CA SER A 413 21.12 1.01 15.83
C SER A 413 20.93 1.08 14.31
N ASN A 414 20.17 0.15 13.74
CA ASN A 414 19.79 0.13 12.33
C ASN A 414 18.87 1.32 12.04
N LYS A 415 19.44 2.52 11.94
CA LYS A 415 18.80 3.69 11.37
C LYS A 415 18.59 3.39 9.90
N VAL A 416 17.39 2.97 9.59
CA VAL A 416 16.98 2.76 8.21
C VAL A 416 16.80 4.15 7.59
N SER A 417 17.36 4.39 6.41
CA SER A 417 17.12 5.64 5.69
C SER A 417 15.62 5.82 5.47
N PHE A 418 15.12 7.06 5.50
CA PHE A 418 13.71 7.37 5.30
C PHE A 418 13.18 6.82 3.96
N CYS A 419 14.05 6.69 2.95
CA CYS A 419 13.70 6.11 1.65
C CYS A 419 13.46 4.59 1.69
N SER A 420 13.66 3.92 2.83
CA SER A 420 13.62 2.46 2.91
C SER A 420 12.23 1.92 3.21
N PRO A 421 11.76 0.91 2.46
CA PRO A 421 10.52 0.20 2.78
C PRO A 421 10.58 -0.57 4.12
N LEU A 422 11.75 -0.72 4.74
CA LEU A 422 11.93 -1.35 6.06
C LEU A 422 11.80 -0.38 7.24
N SER A 423 11.52 0.90 7.00
CA SER A 423 11.29 1.88 8.06
C SER A 423 9.91 1.66 8.70
N ILE A 424 9.81 0.66 9.59
CA ILE A 424 8.61 0.44 10.37
C ILE A 424 8.55 1.51 11.46
N ARG A 425 7.73 2.56 11.26
CA ARG A 425 7.35 3.43 12.38
C ARG A 425 6.35 2.69 13.28
N LYS A 426 6.57 2.66 14.59
CA LYS A 426 5.50 2.27 15.51
C LYS A 426 4.35 3.27 15.41
#